data_AF-A0A1X0NPU7-F1
#
_entry.id   AF-A0A1X0NPU7-F1
#
_cell.length_a   1.000
_cell.length_b   1.000
_cell.length_c   1.000
_cell.angle_alpha   90.00
_cell.angle_beta   90.00
_cell.angle_gamma   90.00
#
_symmetry.space_group_name_H-M   'P 1'
#
loop_
_entity.id
_entity.type
_entity.pdbx_description
1 polymer ?
#
loop_
_entity_poly.entity_id
_entity_poly.type
_entity_poly.pdbx_seq_one_letter_code
_entity_poly.pdbx_strand_id
1 'polypeptide(L)'
;MRCIPHTVVLLLCCTIACFASAEHRCIFDKIARKAGTPTTVVVREVPHQRSSGEQAMAISSSTWETMRFRVFTEDIENSSRYCTSASDVRPDFTGDIVQCTEGDVLTSAMRSAIMDRLIPQAVQMHVDRLHVLRTGGNIVVPTYTGLCGEFTIPSDHHTVGVSNADMVSYAAAGPTSGSTLAWATTCSALIIGRPVVGVMNFGAQVATDTEHNVRVATHEIAHALGFSIDALMVHTSLVAMPGLRGKNSVLVVASPRTLEKTRANFNCSTAPGMELEDEGGSGTALSHWGRRNAKDHGILLSLLERRREEQSRTVTSDFLAHGFF
;
A
#
# COMPACT_ATOMS: atom_id res chain seq x y z
N MET A 1 -26.27 19.99 65.11
CA MET A 1 -25.03 19.91 64.30
C MET A 1 -25.43 19.30 62.96
N ARG A 2 -25.13 19.99 61.85
CA ARG A 2 -25.61 19.65 60.50
C ARG A 2 -24.76 18.52 59.91
N CYS A 3 -25.38 17.41 59.53
CA CYS A 3 -24.79 16.42 58.63
C CYS A 3 -25.28 16.70 57.21
N ILE A 4 -24.34 16.97 56.29
CA ILE A 4 -24.58 17.13 54.85
C ILE A 4 -24.61 15.72 54.25
N PRO A 5 -25.68 15.26 53.59
CA PRO A 5 -25.66 14.00 52.88
C PRO A 5 -24.94 14.18 51.53
N HIS A 6 -23.94 13.33 51.29
CA HIS A 6 -23.25 13.16 50.02
C HIS A 6 -24.19 12.55 48.97
N THR A 7 -25.00 13.38 48.32
CA THR A 7 -25.85 12.95 47.20
C THR A 7 -25.79 13.94 46.05
N VAL A 8 -24.60 14.19 45.48
CA VAL A 8 -24.46 14.70 44.10
C VAL A 8 -23.06 14.36 43.58
N VAL A 9 -22.76 13.12 43.18
CA VAL A 9 -21.79 12.79 42.09
C VAL A 9 -22.00 11.31 41.75
N LEU A 10 -22.95 10.96 40.89
CA LEU A 10 -22.89 9.72 40.08
C LEU A 10 -24.09 9.71 39.12
N LEU A 11 -23.94 10.30 37.93
CA LEU A 11 -24.73 10.04 36.71
C LEU A 11 -24.29 10.99 35.59
N LEU A 12 -23.04 10.85 35.14
CA LEU A 12 -22.51 11.52 33.95
C LEU A 12 -21.45 10.65 33.25
N CYS A 13 -21.73 9.34 33.16
CA CYS A 13 -20.97 8.40 32.36
C CYS A 13 -21.94 7.35 31.84
N CYS A 14 -22.49 7.55 30.64
CA CYS A 14 -22.94 6.47 29.72
C CYS A 14 -23.64 7.00 28.45
N THR A 15 -23.17 8.09 27.84
CA THR A 15 -23.51 8.40 26.43
C THR A 15 -22.26 8.67 25.59
N ILE A 16 -21.14 8.05 25.94
CA ILE A 16 -20.12 7.78 24.92
C ILE A 16 -20.70 6.63 24.11
N ALA A 17 -21.48 6.98 23.08
CA ALA A 17 -21.73 6.06 21.99
C ALA A 17 -20.37 5.55 21.55
N CYS A 18 -20.10 4.28 21.84
CA CYS A 18 -18.93 3.59 21.32
C CYS A 18 -19.17 3.49 19.82
N PHE A 19 -18.83 4.54 19.07
CA PHE A 19 -18.71 4.45 17.63
C PHE A 19 -17.56 3.46 17.40
N ALA A 20 -17.91 2.19 17.26
CA ALA A 20 -17.02 1.24 16.63
C ALA A 20 -16.77 1.80 15.23
N SER A 21 -15.64 2.48 15.05
CA SER A 21 -15.16 2.83 13.73
C SER A 21 -15.11 1.53 12.95
N ALA A 22 -15.86 1.45 11.85
CA ALA A 22 -15.78 0.29 10.99
C ALA A 22 -14.31 0.14 10.55
N GLU A 23 -13.69 -0.98 10.89
CA GLU A 23 -12.30 -1.24 10.57
C GLU A 23 -12.13 -1.27 9.06
N HIS A 24 -11.04 -0.66 8.57
CA HIS A 24 -10.74 -0.67 7.15
C HIS A 24 -10.70 -2.10 6.60
N ARG A 25 -11.48 -2.38 5.56
CA ARG A 25 -11.37 -3.62 4.81
C ARG A 25 -10.53 -3.37 3.56
N CYS A 26 -9.30 -3.86 3.58
CA CYS A 26 -8.46 -3.94 2.37
C CYS A 26 -9.18 -4.77 1.30
N ILE A 27 -9.17 -4.27 0.06
CA ILE A 27 -9.76 -4.93 -1.10
C ILE A 27 -8.73 -5.23 -2.19
N PHE A 28 -7.44 -5.19 -1.85
CA PHE A 28 -6.32 -5.35 -2.78
C PHE A 28 -6.51 -6.53 -3.73
N ASP A 29 -6.81 -7.74 -3.24
CA ASP A 29 -6.91 -8.91 -4.10
C ASP A 29 -8.02 -8.78 -5.16
N LYS A 30 -9.13 -8.08 -4.83
CA LYS A 30 -10.19 -7.76 -5.80
C LYS A 30 -9.68 -6.78 -6.86
N ILE A 31 -8.94 -5.75 -6.43
CA ILE A 31 -8.37 -4.73 -7.30
C ILE A 31 -7.28 -5.32 -8.20
N ALA A 32 -6.35 -6.11 -7.66
CA ALA A 32 -5.29 -6.77 -8.40
C ALA A 32 -5.85 -7.68 -9.50
N ARG A 33 -6.93 -8.44 -9.23
CA ARG A 33 -7.63 -9.22 -10.28
C ARG A 33 -8.23 -8.36 -11.38
N LYS A 34 -8.77 -7.18 -11.06
CA LYS A 34 -9.30 -6.23 -12.05
C LYS A 34 -8.17 -5.57 -12.86
N ALA A 35 -7.03 -5.28 -12.21
CA ALA A 35 -5.85 -4.71 -12.86
C ALA A 35 -5.17 -5.72 -13.81
N GLY A 36 -5.20 -7.01 -13.45
CA GLY A 36 -4.53 -8.06 -14.20
C GLY A 36 -3.02 -8.08 -13.94
N THR A 37 -2.29 -8.84 -14.76
CA THR A 37 -0.83 -8.93 -14.67
C THR A 37 -0.20 -7.57 -14.98
N PRO A 38 0.72 -7.05 -14.14
CA PRO A 38 1.42 -5.80 -14.42
C PRO A 38 2.11 -5.81 -15.78
N THR A 39 2.01 -4.70 -16.50
CA THR A 39 2.69 -4.54 -17.79
C THR A 39 4.19 -4.51 -17.58
N THR A 40 4.94 -5.32 -18.33
CA THR A 40 6.40 -5.27 -18.31
C THR A 40 6.90 -4.02 -19.04
N VAL A 41 7.71 -3.20 -18.35
CA VAL A 41 8.29 -1.98 -18.92
C VAL A 41 9.82 -2.01 -18.87
N VAL A 42 10.45 -1.30 -19.80
CA VAL A 42 11.90 -1.08 -19.85
C VAL A 42 12.16 0.40 -19.56
N VAL A 43 13.13 0.68 -18.69
CA VAL A 43 13.56 2.05 -18.40
C VAL A 43 14.37 2.57 -19.57
N ARG A 44 13.99 3.74 -20.11
CA ARG A 44 14.70 4.35 -21.24
C ARG A 44 15.90 5.13 -20.71
N GLU A 45 17.10 4.73 -21.11
CA GLU A 45 18.33 5.45 -20.78
C GLU A 45 18.26 6.91 -21.28
N VAL A 46 18.72 7.84 -20.44
CA VAL A 46 18.97 9.22 -20.88
C VAL A 46 20.16 9.15 -21.84
N PRO A 47 20.09 9.74 -23.06
CA PRO A 47 21.21 9.72 -23.97
C PRO A 47 22.40 10.44 -23.34
N HIS A 48 23.39 9.67 -22.88
CA HIS A 48 24.75 10.16 -22.69
C HIS A 48 25.58 9.55 -23.81
N GLN A 49 26.44 10.36 -24.43
CA GLN A 49 27.33 9.98 -25.52
C GLN A 49 28.06 8.66 -25.21
N ARG A 50 27.51 7.53 -25.70
CA ARG A 50 28.24 6.31 -26.07
C ARG A 50 27.32 5.35 -26.82
N SER A 51 27.94 4.67 -27.77
CA SER A 51 27.35 3.88 -28.85
C SER A 51 26.92 2.48 -28.42
N SER A 52 26.11 1.88 -29.32
CA SER A 52 25.82 0.46 -29.53
C SER A 52 24.94 -0.25 -28.50
N GLY A 53 23.65 -0.26 -28.79
CA GLY A 53 23.01 -1.50 -29.25
C GLY A 53 23.01 -2.68 -28.29
N GLU A 54 22.42 -2.52 -27.11
CA GLU A 54 21.80 -3.61 -26.34
C GLU A 54 20.78 -2.96 -25.40
N GLN A 55 19.50 -3.33 -25.54
CA GLN A 55 18.41 -2.88 -24.68
C GLN A 55 18.52 -3.60 -23.33
N ALA A 56 19.48 -3.18 -22.50
CA ALA A 56 19.67 -3.69 -21.16
C ALA A 56 18.92 -2.80 -20.15
N MET A 57 18.33 -3.41 -19.13
CA MET A 57 17.87 -2.67 -17.95
C MET A 57 19.08 -1.94 -17.36
N ALA A 58 19.06 -0.61 -17.44
CA ALA A 58 20.09 0.20 -16.84
C ALA A 58 19.89 0.23 -15.32
N ILE A 59 20.29 -0.82 -14.59
CA ILE A 59 20.58 -0.66 -13.17
C ILE A 59 21.79 0.27 -13.12
N SER A 60 21.57 1.53 -12.73
CA SER A 60 22.62 2.56 -12.76
C SER A 60 23.50 2.57 -11.52
N SER A 61 23.07 1.88 -10.46
CA SER A 61 23.77 1.85 -9.17
C SER A 61 24.14 0.42 -8.79
N SER A 62 25.37 0.24 -8.32
CA SER A 62 25.84 -1.01 -7.71
C SER A 62 25.58 -1.05 -6.20
N THR A 63 24.98 -0.01 -5.64
CA THR A 63 24.72 0.13 -4.20
C THR A 63 23.25 0.38 -3.92
N TRP A 64 22.79 -0.11 -2.76
CA TRP A 64 21.44 0.14 -2.26
C TRP A 64 21.28 1.59 -1.83
N GLU A 65 20.32 2.30 -2.41
CA GLU A 65 20.06 3.72 -2.15
C GLU A 65 18.61 3.96 -1.77
N THR A 66 18.33 5.09 -1.10
CA THR A 66 16.96 5.50 -0.79
C THR A 66 16.11 5.62 -2.06
N MET A 67 14.93 5.01 -2.02
CA MET A 67 13.96 5.00 -3.12
C MET A 67 13.48 6.41 -3.47
N ARG A 68 13.46 6.73 -4.77
CA ARG A 68 12.81 7.94 -5.29
C ARG A 68 11.35 7.62 -5.67
N PHE A 69 10.42 7.84 -4.74
CA PHE A 69 8.98 7.65 -5.00
C PHE A 69 8.37 8.96 -5.51
N ARG A 70 7.74 8.94 -6.70
CA ARG A 70 6.98 10.07 -7.26
C ARG A 70 5.48 9.77 -7.24
N VAL A 71 4.68 10.69 -6.69
CA VAL A 71 3.22 10.62 -6.71
C VAL A 71 2.68 11.78 -7.54
N PHE A 72 1.70 11.49 -8.38
CA PHE A 72 0.99 12.44 -9.23
C PHE A 72 -0.50 12.44 -8.87
N THR A 73 -1.12 13.62 -8.83
CA THR A 73 -2.42 13.87 -8.18
C THR A 73 -3.44 14.54 -9.09
N GLU A 74 -3.30 14.41 -10.41
CA GLU A 74 -4.14 15.05 -11.42
C GLU A 74 -5.63 14.77 -11.17
N ASP A 75 -5.95 13.56 -10.73
CA ASP A 75 -7.31 13.12 -10.41
C ASP A 75 -7.87 13.72 -9.11
N ILE A 76 -7.02 14.05 -8.14
CA ILE A 76 -7.42 14.73 -6.91
C ILE A 76 -7.58 16.24 -7.18
N GLU A 77 -6.84 16.79 -8.13
CA GLU A 77 -6.92 18.21 -8.49
C GLU A 77 -8.10 18.52 -9.40
N ASN A 78 -8.59 17.55 -10.16
CA ASN A 78 -9.70 17.71 -11.10
C ASN A 78 -11.07 17.45 -10.44
N SER A 79 -11.88 18.51 -10.27
CA SER A 79 -13.24 18.42 -9.70
C SER A 79 -14.24 17.52 -10.45
N SER A 80 -13.93 17.14 -11.70
CA SER A 80 -14.73 16.15 -12.46
C SER A 80 -14.37 14.71 -12.13
N ARG A 81 -13.38 14.48 -11.26
CA ARG A 81 -12.79 13.16 -10.97
C ARG A 81 -12.97 12.72 -9.51
N TYR A 82 -13.42 13.62 -8.64
CA TYR A 82 -13.87 13.32 -7.27
C TYR A 82 -15.23 13.96 -6.99
N CYS A 83 -15.91 13.52 -5.94
CA CYS A 83 -17.24 14.01 -5.57
C CYS A 83 -17.12 15.40 -4.88
N THR A 84 -17.67 16.45 -5.49
CA THR A 84 -17.77 17.78 -4.88
C THR A 84 -19.14 18.01 -4.24
N SER A 85 -20.16 17.26 -4.66
CA SER A 85 -21.50 17.28 -4.11
C SER A 85 -22.14 15.89 -4.08
N ALA A 86 -23.11 15.69 -3.18
CA ALA A 86 -23.93 14.50 -3.21
C ALA A 86 -24.74 14.47 -4.52
N SER A 87 -24.89 13.30 -5.12
CA SER A 87 -25.46 13.07 -6.46
C SER A 87 -24.58 13.43 -7.65
N ASP A 88 -23.36 13.92 -7.43
CA ASP A 88 -22.36 13.91 -8.50
C ASP A 88 -22.19 12.50 -9.07
N VAL A 89 -21.86 12.41 -10.36
CA VAL A 89 -21.54 11.15 -11.01
C VAL A 89 -20.04 11.14 -11.31
N ARG A 90 -19.30 10.22 -10.68
CA ARG A 90 -17.83 10.20 -10.68
C ARG A 90 -17.28 8.78 -10.84
N PRO A 91 -16.07 8.63 -11.40
CA PRO A 91 -15.41 7.33 -11.47
C PRO A 91 -15.10 6.80 -10.07
N ASP A 92 -15.32 5.51 -9.83
CA ASP A 92 -14.89 4.82 -8.61
C ASP A 92 -13.43 4.31 -8.70
N PHE A 93 -12.80 4.53 -9.86
CA PHE A 93 -11.45 4.08 -10.22
C PHE A 93 -11.27 2.56 -10.24
N THR A 94 -12.37 1.80 -10.19
CA THR A 94 -12.37 0.34 -10.37
C THR A 94 -13.00 -0.07 -11.71
N GLY A 95 -13.27 0.89 -12.59
CA GLY A 95 -13.88 0.71 -13.91
C GLY A 95 -15.36 1.06 -13.97
N ASP A 96 -15.96 1.52 -12.87
CA ASP A 96 -17.36 1.89 -12.79
C ASP A 96 -17.52 3.42 -12.59
N ILE A 97 -18.66 3.95 -13.02
CA ILE A 97 -19.08 5.32 -12.74
C ILE A 97 -20.25 5.26 -11.77
N VAL A 98 -20.13 5.91 -10.63
CA VAL A 98 -21.09 5.80 -9.53
C VAL A 98 -21.64 7.17 -9.13
N GLN A 99 -22.86 7.17 -8.59
CA GLN A 99 -23.46 8.36 -8.00
C GLN A 99 -22.95 8.54 -6.57
N CYS A 100 -22.38 9.69 -6.28
CA CYS A 100 -21.82 10.06 -4.99
C CYS A 100 -22.91 10.21 -3.93
N THR A 101 -22.61 9.76 -2.71
CA THR A 101 -23.41 10.01 -1.51
C THR A 101 -22.82 11.18 -0.71
N GLU A 102 -23.50 11.62 0.35
CA GLU A 102 -22.94 12.62 1.27
C GLU A 102 -21.60 12.17 1.88
N GLY A 103 -21.44 10.87 2.13
CA GLY A 103 -20.22 10.30 2.68
C GLY A 103 -19.04 10.29 1.72
N ASP A 104 -19.28 10.53 0.42
CA ASP A 104 -18.24 10.55 -0.62
C ASP A 104 -17.74 11.96 -0.93
N VAL A 105 -18.43 12.99 -0.45
CA VAL A 105 -18.09 14.40 -0.75
C VAL A 105 -16.73 14.76 -0.17
N LEU A 106 -15.79 15.08 -1.06
CA LEU A 106 -14.44 15.49 -0.70
C LEU A 106 -14.39 17.02 -0.57
N THR A 107 -14.47 17.50 0.66
CA THR A 107 -14.29 18.93 0.95
C THR A 107 -12.86 19.39 0.62
N SER A 108 -12.66 20.70 0.46
CA SER A 108 -11.32 21.28 0.24
C SER A 108 -10.33 20.90 1.35
N ALA A 109 -10.78 20.90 2.61
CA ALA A 109 -9.95 20.53 3.76
C ALA A 109 -9.56 19.04 3.75
N MET A 110 -10.50 18.16 3.37
CA MET A 110 -10.24 16.73 3.20
C MET A 110 -9.25 16.47 2.06
N ARG A 111 -9.44 17.14 0.93
CA ARG A 111 -8.55 17.07 -0.22
C ARG A 111 -7.11 17.48 0.15
N SER A 112 -6.96 18.61 0.83
CA SER A 112 -5.67 19.05 1.36
C SER A 112 -5.09 18.08 2.38
N ALA A 113 -5.91 17.47 3.25
CA ALA A 113 -5.42 16.45 4.17
C ALA A 113 -4.86 15.22 3.44
N ILE A 114 -5.48 14.78 2.35
CA ILE A 114 -4.97 13.67 1.52
C ILE A 114 -3.64 14.06 0.88
N MET A 115 -3.59 15.21 0.20
CA MET A 115 -2.43 15.63 -0.61
C MET A 115 -1.23 16.08 0.24
N ASP A 116 -1.48 16.87 1.28
CA ASP A 116 -0.42 17.57 2.01
C ASP A 116 0.10 16.77 3.21
N ARG A 117 -0.66 15.75 3.65
CA ARG A 117 -0.35 14.99 4.87
C ARG A 117 -0.38 13.49 4.66
N LEU A 118 -1.52 12.92 4.25
CA LEU A 118 -1.71 11.47 4.19
C LEU A 118 -0.73 10.80 3.20
N ILE A 119 -0.74 11.24 1.94
CA ILE A 119 0.14 10.70 0.90
C ILE A 119 1.62 10.89 1.26
N PRO A 120 2.10 12.10 1.62
CA PRO A 120 3.49 12.31 1.99
C PRO A 120 3.94 11.45 3.17
N GLN A 121 3.15 11.36 4.24
CA GLN A 121 3.50 10.54 5.41
C GLN A 121 3.54 9.05 5.06
N ALA A 122 2.57 8.56 4.28
CA ALA A 122 2.51 7.15 3.90
C ALA A 122 3.66 6.75 2.96
N VAL A 123 4.03 7.63 2.01
CA VAL A 123 5.21 7.46 1.15
C VAL A 123 6.49 7.51 1.98
N GLN A 124 6.61 8.46 2.90
CA GLN A 124 7.80 8.60 3.76
C GLN A 124 8.04 7.33 4.58
N MET A 125 6.98 6.70 5.10
CA MET A 125 7.11 5.44 5.84
C MET A 125 7.79 4.34 5.01
N HIS A 126 7.56 4.29 3.70
CA HIS A 126 8.23 3.36 2.79
C HIS A 126 9.62 3.83 2.40
N VAL A 127 9.78 5.09 2.00
CA VAL A 127 11.07 5.64 1.55
C VAL A 127 12.14 5.59 2.65
N ASP A 128 11.77 5.79 3.91
CA ASP A 128 12.67 5.66 5.07
C ASP A 128 13.22 4.25 5.27
N ARG A 129 12.48 3.25 4.78
CA ARG A 129 12.67 1.83 5.11
C ARG A 129 13.14 1.02 3.93
N LEU A 130 12.83 1.44 2.70
CA LEU A 130 13.09 0.68 1.48
C LEU A 130 14.23 1.32 0.70
N HIS A 131 15.29 0.54 0.55
CA HIS A 131 16.38 0.88 -0.35
C HIS A 131 16.21 0.09 -1.65
N VAL A 132 16.69 0.65 -2.75
CA VAL A 132 16.57 0.08 -4.09
C VAL A 132 17.92 0.13 -4.82
N LEU A 133 18.12 -0.78 -5.76
CA LEU A 133 19.13 -0.58 -6.79
C LEU A 133 18.56 0.38 -7.84
N ARG A 134 19.09 1.60 -7.91
CA ARG A 134 18.49 2.64 -8.77
C ARG A 134 18.51 2.24 -10.24
N THR A 135 17.42 2.58 -10.92
CA THR A 135 17.36 2.52 -12.38
C THR A 135 17.88 3.83 -12.99
N GLY A 136 18.72 3.70 -14.01
CA GLY A 136 19.20 4.76 -14.87
C GLY A 136 18.20 5.02 -15.98
N GLY A 137 17.71 6.25 -16.07
CA GLY A 137 16.74 6.63 -17.09
C GLY A 137 15.38 7.03 -16.54
N ASN A 138 14.47 7.30 -17.47
CA ASN A 138 13.11 7.72 -17.16
C ASN A 138 12.17 6.50 -17.18
N ILE A 139 11.24 6.46 -16.24
CA ILE A 139 10.14 5.51 -16.25
C ILE A 139 9.10 6.00 -17.27
N VAL A 140 9.09 5.39 -18.45
CA VAL A 140 8.09 5.67 -19.48
C VAL A 140 6.85 4.83 -19.18
N VAL A 141 5.73 5.49 -18.95
CA VAL A 141 4.50 4.83 -18.52
C VAL A 141 3.69 4.43 -19.75
N PRO A 142 3.32 3.15 -19.92
CA PRO A 142 2.54 2.72 -21.08
C PRO A 142 1.10 3.26 -21.00
N THR A 143 0.41 3.26 -22.14
CA THR A 143 -1.04 3.47 -22.16
C THR A 143 -1.71 2.19 -21.65
N TYR A 144 -2.55 2.34 -20.63
CA TYR A 144 -3.28 1.23 -20.04
C TYR A 144 -4.71 1.15 -20.59
N THR A 145 -5.28 -0.05 -20.48
CA THR A 145 -6.73 -0.30 -20.55
C THR A 145 -7.17 -0.89 -19.20
N GLY A 146 -8.49 -0.96 -18.96
CA GLY A 146 -9.02 -1.49 -17.70
C GLY A 146 -8.68 -0.60 -16.50
N LEU A 147 -8.49 -1.19 -15.32
CA LEU A 147 -8.37 -0.46 -14.05
C LEU A 147 -7.24 0.57 -14.04
N CYS A 148 -6.04 0.22 -14.52
CA CYS A 148 -4.92 1.16 -14.59
C CYS A 148 -5.15 2.28 -15.61
N GLY A 149 -6.02 2.06 -16.60
CA GLY A 149 -6.42 3.06 -17.60
C GLY A 149 -7.45 4.06 -17.08
N GLU A 150 -8.02 3.83 -15.89
CA GLU A 150 -8.94 4.77 -15.27
C GLU A 150 -8.24 6.04 -14.78
N PHE A 151 -6.91 6.04 -14.57
CA PHE A 151 -6.17 7.15 -13.97
C PHE A 151 -5.68 8.17 -15.00
N THR A 152 -5.69 9.44 -14.63
CA THR A 152 -5.16 10.52 -15.48
C THR A 152 -3.63 10.47 -15.44
N ILE A 153 -3.02 10.14 -16.58
CA ILE A 153 -1.57 10.13 -16.74
C ILE A 153 -1.17 11.29 -17.67
N PRO A 154 -0.29 12.21 -17.23
CA PRO A 154 0.20 13.29 -18.08
C PRO A 154 0.83 12.75 -19.38
N SER A 155 0.55 13.42 -20.51
CA SER A 155 1.00 13.01 -21.84
C SER A 155 2.51 12.80 -21.92
N ASP A 156 3.28 13.61 -21.19
CA ASP A 156 4.74 13.56 -21.21
C ASP A 156 5.27 12.31 -20.49
N HIS A 157 4.51 11.71 -19.58
CA HIS A 157 4.90 10.46 -18.90
C HIS A 157 4.82 9.26 -19.86
N HIS A 158 3.99 9.33 -20.90
CA HIS A 158 3.91 8.33 -21.96
C HIS A 158 5.03 8.45 -23.00
N THR A 159 5.71 9.60 -23.07
CA THR A 159 6.68 9.90 -24.14
C THR A 159 8.09 10.10 -23.61
N VAL A 160 8.29 11.13 -22.79
CA VAL A 160 9.57 11.46 -22.13
C VAL A 160 9.79 10.56 -20.92
N GLY A 161 8.72 10.21 -20.21
CA GLY A 161 8.76 9.44 -18.97
C GLY A 161 9.14 10.28 -17.76
N VAL A 162 8.97 9.70 -16.57
CA VAL A 162 9.26 10.34 -15.30
C VAL A 162 10.74 10.15 -14.96
N SER A 163 11.47 11.26 -14.87
CA SER A 163 12.87 11.25 -14.45
C SER A 163 13.03 11.17 -12.94
N ASN A 164 14.21 10.73 -12.48
CA ASN A 164 14.56 10.67 -11.06
C ASN A 164 13.50 9.96 -10.20
N ALA A 165 13.04 8.82 -10.69
CA ALA A 165 12.03 7.99 -10.05
C ALA A 165 12.47 6.52 -10.08
N ASP A 166 12.16 5.83 -8.99
CA ASP A 166 12.34 4.40 -8.78
C ASP A 166 10.98 3.70 -8.63
N MET A 167 9.95 4.48 -8.30
CA MET A 167 8.53 4.12 -8.27
C MET A 167 7.72 5.38 -8.67
N VAL A 168 6.77 5.22 -9.57
CA VAL A 168 5.81 6.26 -9.97
C VAL A 168 4.42 5.80 -9.56
N SER A 169 3.62 6.69 -8.96
CA SER A 169 2.23 6.37 -8.67
C SER A 169 1.27 7.51 -8.97
N TYR A 170 0.07 7.14 -9.41
CA TYR A 170 -1.03 8.06 -9.69
C TYR A 170 -2.10 7.89 -8.63
N ALA A 171 -2.41 8.98 -7.95
CA ALA A 171 -3.34 9.01 -6.82
C ALA A 171 -4.66 9.67 -7.22
N ALA A 172 -5.75 9.06 -6.77
CA ALA A 172 -7.11 9.54 -6.93
C ALA A 172 -7.85 9.62 -5.60
N ALA A 173 -8.98 10.32 -5.60
CA ALA A 173 -9.86 10.45 -4.44
C ALA A 173 -11.34 10.25 -4.81
N GLY A 174 -11.62 9.17 -5.54
CA GLY A 174 -12.97 8.76 -5.93
C GLY A 174 -13.72 8.01 -4.82
N PRO A 175 -15.05 7.89 -4.95
CA PRO A 175 -15.91 7.21 -3.98
C PRO A 175 -15.47 5.75 -3.76
N THR A 176 -15.58 5.29 -2.51
CA THR A 176 -15.30 3.91 -2.10
C THR A 176 -16.55 3.28 -1.50
N SER A 177 -16.58 1.94 -1.39
CA SER A 177 -17.75 1.21 -0.88
C SER A 177 -17.47 0.40 0.38
N GLY A 178 -18.49 0.28 1.23
CA GLY A 178 -18.42 -0.46 2.49
C GLY A 178 -17.44 0.20 3.46
N SER A 179 -16.57 -0.60 4.08
CA SER A 179 -15.49 -0.11 4.97
C SER A 179 -14.14 0.06 4.26
N THR A 180 -14.14 0.18 2.93
CA THR A 180 -12.92 0.44 2.16
C THR A 180 -12.57 1.92 2.29
N LEU A 181 -11.43 2.24 2.91
CA LEU A 181 -10.95 3.61 3.08
C LEU A 181 -9.99 4.01 1.95
N ALA A 182 -9.16 3.07 1.51
CA ALA A 182 -8.25 3.24 0.40
C ALA A 182 -8.04 1.89 -0.30
N TRP A 183 -7.45 1.92 -1.49
CA TRP A 183 -6.87 0.75 -2.14
C TRP A 183 -5.72 1.18 -3.04
N ALA A 184 -4.77 0.29 -3.30
CA ALA A 184 -3.74 0.52 -4.31
C ALA A 184 -3.33 -0.78 -5.00
N THR A 185 -2.71 -0.67 -6.18
CA THR A 185 -2.21 -1.84 -6.93
C THR A 185 -1.03 -1.46 -7.83
N THR A 186 -0.29 -2.47 -8.24
CA THR A 186 0.77 -2.35 -9.25
C THR A 186 0.16 -2.36 -10.65
N CYS A 187 0.64 -1.49 -11.54
CA CYS A 187 0.26 -1.42 -12.95
C CYS A 187 1.39 -1.80 -13.90
N SER A 188 2.65 -1.50 -13.55
CA SER A 188 3.82 -1.94 -14.33
C SER A 188 4.98 -2.38 -13.45
N ALA A 189 5.74 -3.34 -13.96
CA ALA A 189 6.96 -3.86 -13.35
C ALA A 189 8.09 -3.95 -14.38
N LEU A 190 9.33 -3.97 -13.91
CA LEU A 190 10.49 -4.35 -14.73
C LEU A 190 10.42 -5.85 -15.04
N ILE A 191 11.19 -6.30 -16.04
CA ILE A 191 11.26 -7.73 -16.39
C ILE A 191 11.77 -8.62 -15.24
N ILE A 192 12.51 -8.05 -14.29
CA ILE A 192 12.94 -8.74 -13.05
C ILE A 192 11.83 -8.84 -11.99
N GLY A 193 10.62 -8.36 -12.29
CA GLY A 193 9.45 -8.40 -11.39
C GLY A 193 9.30 -7.17 -10.49
N ARG A 194 10.29 -6.28 -10.44
CA ARG A 194 10.25 -5.07 -9.60
C ARG A 194 9.15 -4.09 -10.04
N PRO A 195 8.18 -3.75 -9.18
CA PRO A 195 7.18 -2.72 -9.45
C PRO A 195 7.81 -1.35 -9.67
N VAL A 196 7.31 -0.63 -10.68
CA VAL A 196 7.78 0.74 -11.02
C VAL A 196 6.66 1.71 -11.33
N VAL A 197 5.45 1.22 -11.62
CA VAL A 197 4.25 2.06 -11.74
C VAL A 197 3.12 1.42 -10.93
N GLY A 198 2.49 2.19 -10.07
CA GLY A 198 1.29 1.78 -9.33
C GLY A 198 0.21 2.87 -9.33
N VAL A 199 -0.97 2.53 -8.86
CA VAL A 199 -2.08 3.47 -8.70
C VAL A 199 -2.71 3.30 -7.32
N MET A 200 -3.30 4.37 -6.80
CA MET A 200 -3.96 4.37 -5.49
C MET A 200 -5.20 5.26 -5.50
N ASN A 201 -6.25 4.84 -4.78
CA ASN A 201 -7.45 5.63 -4.60
C ASN A 201 -7.81 5.76 -3.12
N PHE A 202 -8.22 6.96 -2.71
CA PHE A 202 -8.56 7.31 -1.33
C PHE A 202 -10.03 7.74 -1.24
N GLY A 203 -10.85 7.03 -0.47
CA GLY A 203 -12.22 7.46 -0.17
C GLY A 203 -12.24 8.65 0.78
N ALA A 204 -13.29 9.48 0.74
CA ALA A 204 -13.39 10.69 1.57
C ALA A 204 -13.24 10.41 3.08
N GLN A 205 -13.57 9.20 3.53
CA GLN A 205 -13.52 8.81 4.94
C GLN A 205 -12.08 8.66 5.48
N VAL A 206 -11.09 8.43 4.59
CA VAL A 206 -9.66 8.34 4.97
C VAL A 206 -9.01 9.71 5.16
N ALA A 207 -9.68 10.78 4.74
CA ALA A 207 -9.15 12.15 4.74
C ALA A 207 -9.01 12.78 6.14
N THR A 208 -9.22 12.01 7.21
CA THR A 208 -8.88 12.44 8.57
C THR A 208 -7.41 12.12 8.87
N ASP A 209 -6.66 13.12 9.33
CA ASP A 209 -5.24 12.99 9.67
C ASP A 209 -5.07 12.28 11.01
N THR A 210 -5.23 10.96 10.97
CA THR A 210 -5.03 10.06 12.10
C THR A 210 -3.89 9.09 11.79
N GLU A 211 -3.15 8.67 12.82
CA GLU A 211 -2.11 7.65 12.66
C GLU A 211 -2.66 6.37 12.02
N HIS A 212 -3.92 6.02 12.33
CA HIS A 212 -4.61 4.89 11.72
C HIS A 212 -4.72 5.03 10.20
N ASN A 213 -5.19 6.18 9.71
CA ASN A 213 -5.37 6.39 8.27
C ASN A 213 -4.04 6.46 7.52
N VAL A 214 -3.01 7.05 8.12
CA VAL A 214 -1.64 7.00 7.57
C VAL A 214 -1.20 5.54 7.41
N ARG A 215 -1.39 4.71 8.43
CA ARG A 215 -1.07 3.27 8.36
C ARG A 215 -1.89 2.52 7.31
N VAL A 216 -3.15 2.88 7.10
CA VAL A 216 -3.98 2.34 6.00
C VAL A 216 -3.40 2.73 4.65
N ALA A 217 -3.08 4.00 4.43
CA ALA A 217 -2.45 4.45 3.19
C ALA A 217 -1.08 3.77 2.97
N THR A 218 -0.27 3.63 4.02
CA THR A 218 1.01 2.90 3.95
C THR A 218 0.79 1.43 3.61
N HIS A 219 -0.22 0.78 4.19
CA HIS A 219 -0.58 -0.59 3.88
C HIS A 219 -0.91 -0.74 2.39
N GLU A 220 -1.78 0.10 1.85
CA GLU A 220 -2.14 0.04 0.44
C GLU A 220 -0.93 0.31 -0.48
N ILE A 221 -0.10 1.31 -0.15
CA ILE A 221 1.13 1.56 -0.93
C ILE A 221 2.07 0.32 -0.91
N ALA A 222 2.09 -0.46 0.17
CA ALA A 222 2.89 -1.69 0.22
C ALA A 222 2.47 -2.71 -0.86
N HIS A 223 1.17 -2.80 -1.14
CA HIS A 223 0.67 -3.62 -2.24
C HIS A 223 1.12 -3.11 -3.61
N ALA A 224 1.03 -1.80 -3.86
CA ALA A 224 1.53 -1.20 -5.09
C ALA A 224 3.05 -1.33 -5.26
N LEU A 225 3.77 -1.56 -4.15
CA LEU A 225 5.20 -1.85 -4.12
C LEU A 225 5.53 -3.35 -4.29
N GLY A 226 4.52 -4.21 -4.47
CA GLY A 226 4.71 -5.62 -4.78
C GLY A 226 4.47 -6.58 -3.62
N PHE A 227 3.95 -6.12 -2.48
CA PHE A 227 3.48 -7.04 -1.45
C PHE A 227 2.19 -7.74 -1.90
N SER A 228 2.34 -8.85 -2.61
CA SER A 228 1.24 -9.67 -3.10
C SER A 228 1.63 -11.14 -3.15
N ILE A 229 0.62 -12.02 -3.13
CA ILE A 229 0.86 -13.45 -3.22
C ILE A 229 1.59 -13.86 -4.51
N ASP A 230 1.22 -13.28 -5.65
CA ASP A 230 1.85 -13.58 -6.94
C ASP A 230 3.34 -13.29 -6.91
N ALA A 231 3.71 -12.16 -6.31
CA ALA A 231 5.08 -11.73 -6.21
C ALA A 231 5.87 -12.59 -5.20
N LEU A 232 5.26 -12.97 -4.07
CA LEU A 232 5.85 -13.91 -3.11
C LEU A 232 6.06 -15.32 -3.71
N MET A 233 5.16 -15.76 -4.61
CA MET A 233 5.30 -17.03 -5.33
C MET A 233 6.47 -17.02 -6.31
N VAL A 234 6.63 -15.94 -7.08
CA VAL A 234 7.73 -15.80 -8.05
C VAL A 234 9.10 -15.83 -7.36
N HIS A 235 9.21 -15.25 -6.16
CA HIS A 235 10.47 -15.18 -5.42
C HIS A 235 10.72 -16.41 -4.50
N THR A 236 10.04 -17.54 -4.74
CA THR A 236 10.25 -18.87 -4.10
C THR A 236 10.18 -18.91 -2.57
N SER A 237 9.63 -17.87 -1.95
CA SER A 237 9.75 -17.67 -0.50
C SER A 237 8.60 -18.29 0.29
N LEU A 238 7.68 -18.99 -0.36
CA LEU A 238 6.49 -19.56 0.23
C LEU A 238 6.63 -21.06 0.48
N VAL A 239 6.29 -21.47 1.69
CA VAL A 239 6.28 -22.87 2.13
C VAL A 239 4.88 -23.21 2.60
N ALA A 240 4.29 -24.28 2.04
CA ALA A 240 3.05 -24.83 2.52
C ALA A 240 3.30 -25.74 3.73
N MET A 241 2.64 -25.45 4.85
CA MET A 241 2.77 -26.19 6.10
C MET A 241 1.46 -26.92 6.45
N PRO A 242 1.35 -28.22 6.15
CA PRO A 242 0.17 -29.00 6.52
C PRO A 242 0.13 -29.25 8.03
N GLY A 243 -1.08 -29.28 8.60
CA GLY A 243 -1.30 -29.60 10.01
C GLY A 243 -0.89 -28.51 10.99
N LEU A 244 -0.47 -27.33 10.52
CA LEU A 244 -0.06 -26.24 11.40
C LEU A 244 -1.26 -25.81 12.26
N ARG A 245 -1.18 -26.15 13.56
CA ARG A 245 -2.27 -25.98 14.55
C ARG A 245 -3.60 -26.59 14.08
N GLY A 246 -3.55 -27.75 13.44
CA GLY A 246 -4.74 -28.48 13.00
C GLY A 246 -5.42 -27.94 11.74
N LYS A 247 -4.81 -26.95 11.05
CA LYS A 247 -5.27 -26.49 9.73
C LYS A 247 -4.77 -27.40 8.61
N ASN A 248 -5.54 -27.53 7.53
CA ASN A 248 -5.21 -28.41 6.40
C ASN A 248 -3.87 -28.03 5.73
N SER A 249 -3.65 -26.74 5.48
CA SER A 249 -2.41 -26.19 4.95
C SER A 249 -2.35 -24.68 5.22
N VAL A 250 -1.24 -24.18 5.75
CA VAL A 250 -0.99 -22.75 5.96
C VAL A 250 0.21 -22.34 5.12
N LEU A 251 0.12 -21.23 4.37
CA LEU A 251 1.26 -20.68 3.66
C LEU A 251 2.11 -19.82 4.60
N VAL A 252 3.41 -20.06 4.57
CA VAL A 252 4.40 -19.38 5.40
C VAL A 252 5.45 -18.76 4.49
N VAL A 253 5.76 -17.48 4.71
CA VAL A 253 6.92 -16.83 4.11
C VAL A 253 8.16 -17.21 4.92
N ALA A 254 9.05 -17.98 4.31
CA ALA A 254 10.22 -18.59 4.96
C ALA A 254 11.55 -18.16 4.33
N SER A 255 11.63 -16.97 3.74
CA SER A 255 12.90 -16.41 3.29
C SER A 255 13.87 -16.22 4.47
N PRO A 256 15.20 -16.26 4.27
CA PRO A 256 16.17 -16.17 5.37
C PRO A 256 15.96 -14.98 6.30
N ARG A 257 15.59 -13.83 5.73
CA ARG A 257 15.29 -12.59 6.45
C ARG A 257 13.96 -12.65 7.19
N THR A 258 12.89 -13.15 6.55
CA THR A 258 11.59 -13.32 7.21
C THR A 258 11.73 -14.26 8.40
N LEU A 259 12.48 -15.35 8.25
CA LEU A 259 12.82 -16.27 9.33
C LEU A 259 13.57 -15.57 10.47
N GLU A 260 14.65 -14.84 10.15
CA GLU A 260 15.43 -14.08 11.13
C GLU A 260 14.53 -13.16 11.96
N LYS A 261 13.67 -12.37 11.29
CA LYS A 261 12.81 -11.40 11.96
C LYS A 261 11.63 -12.00 12.68
N THR A 262 10.99 -13.02 12.11
CA THR A 262 9.92 -13.77 12.78
C THR A 262 10.42 -14.34 14.09
N ARG A 263 11.57 -15.04 14.07
CA ARG A 263 12.14 -15.70 15.24
C ARG A 263 12.52 -14.69 16.32
N ALA A 264 13.11 -13.56 15.92
CA ALA A 264 13.43 -12.47 16.83
C ALA A 264 12.17 -11.84 17.44
N ASN A 265 11.16 -11.52 16.62
CA ASN A 265 9.93 -10.87 17.06
C ASN A 265 9.14 -11.71 18.07
N PHE A 266 8.99 -13.01 17.80
CA PHE A 266 8.27 -13.92 18.68
C PHE A 266 9.15 -14.58 19.75
N ASN A 267 10.45 -14.26 19.80
CA ASN A 267 11.44 -14.93 20.64
C ASN A 267 11.35 -16.47 20.55
N CYS A 268 11.23 -16.98 19.31
CA CYS A 268 10.98 -18.39 19.02
C CYS A 268 11.94 -18.85 17.92
N SER A 269 13.06 -19.47 18.30
CA SER A 269 14.13 -19.88 17.37
C SER A 269 13.70 -20.94 16.34
N THR A 270 12.63 -21.69 16.64
CA THR A 270 12.08 -22.73 15.78
C THR A 270 10.91 -22.26 14.92
N ALA A 271 10.57 -20.96 14.95
CA ALA A 271 9.50 -20.44 14.10
C ALA A 271 9.81 -20.75 12.62
N PRO A 272 8.82 -21.28 11.86
CA PRO A 272 9.03 -21.72 10.48
C PRO A 272 9.02 -20.57 9.46
N GLY A 273 8.68 -19.36 9.91
CA GLY A 273 8.54 -18.16 9.09
C GLY A 273 7.28 -17.39 9.49
N MET A 274 6.94 -16.38 8.70
CA MET A 274 5.73 -15.58 8.95
C MET A 274 4.54 -16.15 8.19
N GLU A 275 3.47 -16.45 8.89
CA GLU A 275 2.24 -16.97 8.26
C GLU A 275 1.52 -15.88 7.49
N LEU A 276 1.04 -16.25 6.30
CA LEU A 276 0.10 -15.43 5.56
C LEU A 276 -1.33 -15.65 6.05
N GLU A 277 -2.18 -14.64 5.85
CA GLU A 277 -3.60 -14.71 6.17
C GLU A 277 -4.28 -15.80 5.36
N ASP A 278 -4.94 -16.72 6.03
CA ASP A 278 -5.60 -17.88 5.44
C ASP A 278 -7.13 -17.85 5.62
N GLU A 279 -7.66 -16.78 6.20
CA GLU A 279 -9.09 -16.50 6.37
C GLU A 279 -9.54 -15.31 5.49
N GLY A 280 -10.85 -15.17 5.25
CA GLY A 280 -11.42 -14.05 4.46
C GLY A 280 -11.65 -14.30 2.96
N GLY A 281 -11.36 -15.51 2.46
CA GLY A 281 -11.64 -15.93 1.08
C GLY A 281 -10.69 -15.33 0.03
N SER A 282 -11.01 -15.51 -1.26
CA SER A 282 -10.13 -15.07 -2.37
C SER A 282 -9.89 -13.56 -2.46
N GLY A 283 -10.59 -12.75 -1.66
CA GLY A 283 -10.44 -11.30 -1.60
C GLY A 283 -9.57 -10.76 -0.46
N THR A 284 -9.02 -11.62 0.39
CA THR A 284 -8.25 -11.21 1.59
C THR A 284 -7.10 -12.16 1.91
N ALA A 285 -7.25 -13.45 1.58
CA ALA A 285 -6.25 -14.46 1.90
C ALA A 285 -4.97 -14.29 1.05
N LEU A 286 -3.83 -14.53 1.70
CA LEU A 286 -2.50 -14.71 1.12
C LEU A 286 -1.72 -13.46 0.67
N SER A 287 -2.35 -12.29 0.61
CA SER A 287 -1.65 -10.99 0.38
C SER A 287 -1.43 -10.19 1.67
N HIS A 288 -1.64 -10.80 2.83
CA HIS A 288 -1.52 -10.18 4.14
C HIS A 288 -0.77 -11.11 5.11
N TRP A 289 -0.17 -10.55 6.15
CA TRP A 289 0.25 -11.35 7.30
C TRP A 289 -0.97 -11.85 8.06
N GLY A 290 -0.92 -13.10 8.54
CA GLY A 290 -1.99 -13.67 9.33
C GLY A 290 -2.31 -12.78 10.53
N ARG A 291 -3.55 -12.28 10.59
CA ARG A 291 -3.99 -11.28 11.59
C ARG A 291 -3.77 -11.76 13.02
N ARG A 292 -3.83 -13.08 13.25
CA ARG A 292 -3.49 -13.70 14.54
C ARG A 292 -2.09 -13.31 15.04
N ASN A 293 -1.14 -13.21 14.12
CA ASN A 293 0.27 -13.00 14.43
C ASN A 293 0.69 -11.52 14.22
N ALA A 294 -0.07 -10.74 13.46
CA ALA A 294 0.21 -9.34 13.13
C ALA A 294 -1.05 -8.44 13.19
N LYS A 295 -1.80 -8.50 14.30
CA LYS A 295 -3.12 -7.87 14.45
C LYS A 295 -3.14 -6.37 14.17
N ASP A 296 -2.13 -5.64 14.62
CA ASP A 296 -2.08 -4.17 14.51
C ASP A 296 -1.53 -3.69 13.16
N HIS A 297 -1.11 -4.62 12.29
CA HIS A 297 -0.33 -4.32 11.09
C HIS A 297 -0.46 -5.40 10.01
N GLY A 298 -1.55 -5.42 9.26
CA GLY A 298 -1.84 -6.45 8.24
C GLY A 298 -0.78 -6.69 7.14
N ILE A 299 0.21 -5.80 6.99
CA ILE A 299 1.36 -5.92 6.06
C ILE A 299 2.65 -5.33 6.67
N LEU A 300 2.51 -4.32 7.52
CA LEU A 300 3.62 -3.55 8.11
C LEU A 300 4.19 -4.23 9.36
N LEU A 301 4.97 -5.29 9.21
CA LEU A 301 5.56 -5.94 10.37
C LEU A 301 6.62 -5.03 11.03
N SER A 302 6.21 -4.30 12.07
CA SER A 302 7.03 -3.80 13.17
C SER A 302 6.07 -3.40 14.28
N LEU A 303 6.47 -3.51 15.56
CA LEU A 303 5.80 -2.99 16.78
C LEU A 303 5.10 -4.03 17.69
N LEU A 304 5.87 -4.94 18.28
CA LEU A 304 5.79 -5.02 19.74
C LEU A 304 6.42 -3.73 20.30
N GLU A 305 5.70 -3.04 21.18
CA GLU A 305 6.19 -1.90 21.93
C GLU A 305 7.54 -2.24 22.58
N ARG A 306 8.62 -1.61 22.12
CA ARG A 306 9.71 -1.19 22.99
C ARG A 306 10.53 -0.09 22.32
N ARG A 307 10.39 1.12 22.87
CA ARG A 307 11.28 2.29 22.82
C ARG A 307 12.04 2.54 21.51
N ARG A 308 11.55 3.53 20.76
CA ARG A 308 12.20 4.61 19.96
C ARG A 308 13.57 4.42 19.25
N GLU A 309 14.34 3.35 19.43
CA GLU A 309 15.66 3.19 18.79
C GLU A 309 15.88 1.81 18.14
N GLU A 310 15.03 0.80 18.36
CA GLU A 310 15.23 -0.55 17.80
C GLU A 310 14.16 -0.99 16.77
N GLN A 311 13.28 -0.06 16.41
CA GLN A 311 12.11 -0.23 15.53
C GLN A 311 12.42 -0.40 14.02
N SER A 312 13.69 -0.65 13.69
CA SER A 312 14.31 -0.24 12.42
C SER A 312 14.31 -1.29 11.29
N ARG A 313 13.95 -2.57 11.51
CA ARG A 313 14.47 -3.64 10.61
C ARG A 313 13.49 -4.65 10.02
N THR A 314 12.19 -4.57 10.27
CA THR A 314 11.31 -5.72 9.99
C THR A 314 10.40 -5.57 8.76
N VAL A 315 9.96 -4.36 8.37
CA VAL A 315 9.29 -4.14 7.07
C VAL A 315 10.33 -4.11 5.93
N THR A 316 11.48 -3.51 6.21
CA THR A 316 12.66 -3.44 5.32
C THR A 316 13.19 -4.83 4.98
N SER A 317 13.11 -5.79 5.90
CA SER A 317 13.69 -7.11 5.69
C SER A 317 13.02 -7.88 4.58
N ASP A 318 11.70 -7.75 4.43
CA ASP A 318 10.92 -8.64 3.56
C ASP A 318 11.00 -8.15 2.11
N PHE A 319 10.83 -6.85 1.89
CA PHE A 319 11.07 -6.25 0.57
C PHE A 319 12.50 -6.47 0.06
N LEU A 320 13.52 -6.37 0.93
CA LEU A 320 14.91 -6.67 0.58
C LEU A 320 15.19 -8.18 0.45
N ALA A 321 14.43 -9.05 1.13
CA ALA A 321 14.62 -10.51 1.07
C ALA A 321 14.13 -11.14 -0.22
N HIS A 322 13.12 -10.53 -0.83
CA HIS A 322 12.41 -11.08 -1.97
C HIS A 322 12.85 -10.45 -3.30
N GLY A 323 13.88 -9.60 -3.30
CA GLY A 323 14.43 -9.04 -4.54
C GLY A 323 13.46 -8.09 -5.27
N PHE A 324 12.52 -7.49 -4.54
CA PHE A 324 11.56 -6.54 -5.10
C PHE A 324 12.21 -5.24 -5.58
N PHE A 325 13.46 -4.95 -5.19
CA PHE A 325 14.09 -3.64 -5.30
C PHE A 325 15.54 -3.68 -5.77
#